data_AF-A0A363CX66-F1
#
_entry.id   AF-A0A363CX66-F1
#
_cell.length_a   1.000
_cell.length_b   1.000
_cell.length_c   1.000
_cell.angle_alpha   90.00
_cell.angle_beta   90.00
_cell.angle_gamma   90.00
#
_symmetry.space_group_name_H-M   'P 1'
#
loop_
_entity.id
_entity.type
_entity.pdbx_description
1 polymer ?
#
loop_
_entity_poly.entity_id
_entity_poly.type
_entity_poly.pdbx_seq_one_letter_code
_entity_poly.pdbx_strand_id
1 'polypeptide(L)'
;MSILALITIIRFLISFQNNEKPAYLSYKEDFIYEAKWRWKWTKDQITNVQCYCPTCDSVLVYDDSSCSTRYTDVAKTDFICENCKSQIITSIHGGNNTYAINAVKREIQRRIRTNEYKTSLNKETL
;
A
#
# COMPACT_ATOMS: atom_id res chain seq x y z
N MET A 1 -0.63 -23.96 -45.64
CA MET A 1 -0.78 -23.60 -44.20
C MET A 1 -2.00 -24.31 -43.67
N SER A 2 -1.82 -25.28 -42.77
CA SER A 2 -2.93 -26.11 -42.25
C SER A 2 -3.92 -25.25 -41.45
N ILE A 3 -5.23 -25.43 -41.65
CA ILE A 3 -6.29 -24.69 -40.94
C ILE A 3 -6.14 -24.86 -39.41
N LEU A 4 -5.67 -26.03 -38.97
CA LEU A 4 -5.36 -26.33 -37.57
C LEU A 4 -4.22 -25.44 -37.03
N ALA A 5 -3.20 -25.16 -37.85
CA ALA A 5 -2.11 -24.27 -37.47
C ALA A 5 -2.59 -22.81 -37.35
N LEU A 6 -3.56 -22.41 -38.17
CA LEU A 6 -4.14 -21.07 -38.07
C LEU A 6 -4.94 -20.90 -36.77
N ILE A 7 -5.73 -21.92 -36.40
CA ILE A 7 -6.53 -21.91 -35.16
C ILE A 7 -5.62 -21.89 -33.93
N THR A 8 -4.51 -22.64 -33.92
CA THR A 8 -3.57 -22.64 -32.79
C THR A 8 -2.85 -21.30 -32.65
N ILE A 9 -2.43 -20.68 -33.76
CA ILE A 9 -1.81 -19.35 -33.74
C ILE A 9 -2.81 -18.30 -33.22
N ILE A 10 -4.06 -18.33 -33.67
CA ILE A 10 -5.10 -17.39 -33.20
C ILE A 10 -5.35 -17.57 -31.70
N ARG A 11 -5.50 -18.81 -31.21
CA ARG A 11 -5.67 -19.06 -29.76
C ARG A 11 -4.46 -18.63 -28.94
N PHE A 12 -3.25 -18.82 -29.47
CA PHE A 12 -2.01 -18.39 -28.83
C PHE A 12 -1.93 -16.86 -28.74
N LEU A 13 -2.33 -16.15 -29.81
CA LEU A 13 -2.39 -14.69 -29.82
C LEU A 13 -3.44 -14.13 -28.85
N ILE A 14 -4.64 -14.74 -28.77
CA ILE A 14 -5.69 -14.35 -27.82
C ILE A 14 -5.24 -14.58 -26.37
N SER A 15 -4.57 -15.70 -26.09
CA SER A 15 -3.98 -16.00 -24.77
C SER A 15 -2.93 -14.95 -24.38
N PHE A 16 -2.13 -14.47 -25.34
CA PHE A 16 -1.14 -13.44 -25.11
C PHE A 16 -1.75 -12.06 -24.84
N GLN A 17 -2.86 -11.73 -25.52
CA GLN A 17 -3.56 -10.45 -25.37
C GLN A 17 -4.27 -10.31 -24.01
N ASN A 18 -4.67 -11.41 -23.37
CA ASN A 18 -5.33 -11.38 -22.06
C ASN A 18 -4.38 -11.20 -20.86
N ASN A 19 -3.11 -10.83 -21.09
CA ASN A 19 -2.17 -10.47 -20.02
C ASN A 19 -2.29 -9.01 -19.59
N GLU A 20 -3.50 -8.46 -19.52
CA GLU A 20 -3.68 -7.16 -18.90
C GLU A 20 -3.38 -7.30 -17.41
N LYS A 21 -2.37 -6.57 -16.95
CA LYS A 21 -2.01 -6.52 -15.54
C LYS A 21 -3.21 -6.00 -14.74
N PRO A 22 -3.57 -6.63 -13.60
CA PRO A 22 -4.66 -6.13 -12.79
C PRO A 22 -4.50 -4.65 -12.45
N ALA A 23 -5.58 -3.87 -12.62
CA ALA A 23 -5.54 -2.40 -12.45
C ALA A 23 -5.00 -1.97 -11.07
N TYR A 24 -5.24 -2.76 -10.01
CA TYR A 24 -4.73 -2.48 -8.67
C TYR A 24 -3.20 -2.46 -8.58
N LEU A 25 -2.46 -3.05 -9.54
CA LEU A 25 -1.00 -2.97 -9.54
C LEU A 25 -0.48 -1.56 -9.81
N SER A 26 -1.32 -0.64 -10.30
CA SER A 26 -1.00 0.79 -10.39
C SER A 26 -1.25 1.56 -9.09
N TYR A 27 -2.07 1.01 -8.18
CA TYR A 27 -2.37 1.61 -6.88
C TYR A 27 -1.20 1.38 -5.93
N LYS A 28 -0.34 2.39 -5.80
CA LYS A 28 0.98 2.33 -5.14
C LYS A 28 1.18 3.39 -4.05
N GLU A 29 0.24 4.32 -3.92
CA GLU A 29 0.18 5.28 -2.82
C GLU A 29 -1.26 5.63 -2.46
N ASP A 30 -1.50 5.99 -1.20
CA ASP A 30 -2.77 6.55 -0.72
C ASP A 30 -2.59 7.18 0.67
N PHE A 31 -3.60 7.94 1.10
CA PHE A 31 -3.79 8.36 2.48
C PHE A 31 -4.55 7.29 3.28
N ILE A 32 -3.88 6.78 4.31
CA ILE A 32 -4.38 5.74 5.21
C ILE A 32 -4.00 6.11 6.64
N TYR A 33 -4.94 6.09 7.58
CA TYR A 33 -4.73 6.58 8.94
C TYR A 33 -4.15 8.00 8.96
N GLU A 34 -4.71 8.90 8.14
CA GLU A 34 -4.32 10.32 8.07
C GLU A 34 -2.86 10.59 7.64
N ALA A 35 -2.12 9.57 7.20
CA ALA A 35 -0.76 9.71 6.70
C ALA A 35 -0.64 9.23 5.25
N LYS A 36 0.37 9.75 4.55
CA LYS A 36 0.69 9.33 3.17
C LYS A 36 1.50 8.04 3.22
N TRP A 37 1.03 7.00 2.55
CA TRP A 37 1.73 5.72 2.44
C TRP A 37 2.11 5.44 1.01
N ARG A 38 3.31 4.89 0.79
CA ARG A 38 3.76 4.38 -0.51
C ARG A 38 4.24 2.95 -0.37
N TRP A 39 4.01 2.14 -1.40
CA TRP A 39 4.42 0.73 -1.44
C TRP A 39 4.82 0.29 -2.85
N LYS A 40 5.35 -0.92 -2.95
CA LYS A 40 5.70 -1.57 -4.21
C LYS A 40 4.93 -2.88 -4.37
N TRP A 41 4.56 -3.18 -5.61
CA TRP A 41 4.05 -4.49 -5.99
C TRP A 41 5.20 -5.38 -6.44
N THR A 42 5.35 -6.53 -5.79
CA THR A 42 6.22 -7.60 -6.26
C THR A 42 5.34 -8.80 -6.56
N LYS A 43 5.14 -9.10 -7.85
CA LYS A 43 4.06 -9.99 -8.32
C LYS A 43 2.71 -9.43 -7.82
N ASP A 44 2.01 -10.16 -6.96
CA ASP A 44 0.72 -9.76 -6.38
C ASP A 44 0.82 -9.42 -4.88
N GLN A 45 2.04 -9.17 -4.39
CA GLN A 45 2.30 -8.91 -2.97
C GLN A 45 2.70 -7.46 -2.71
N ILE A 46 2.14 -6.89 -1.64
CA ILE A 46 2.49 -5.54 -1.15
C ILE A 46 3.81 -5.61 -0.38
N THR A 47 4.80 -4.88 -0.89
CA THR A 47 6.18 -4.85 -0.37
C THR A 47 6.65 -3.42 -0.17
N ASN A 48 7.71 -3.22 0.62
CA ASN A 48 8.32 -1.91 0.88
C ASN A 48 7.31 -0.80 1.24
N VAL A 49 6.43 -1.11 2.19
CA VAL A 49 5.45 -0.14 2.71
C VAL A 49 6.18 0.87 3.58
N GLN A 50 6.02 2.15 3.26
CA GLN A 50 6.67 3.25 3.97
C GLN A 50 5.68 4.39 4.17
N CYS A 51 5.79 5.05 5.33
CA CYS A 51 5.00 6.22 5.68
C CYS A 51 5.78 7.49 5.36
N TYR A 52 5.10 8.48 4.76
CA TYR A 52 5.67 9.73 4.28
C TYR A 52 4.96 10.91 4.94
N CYS A 53 5.73 11.95 5.23
CA CYS A 53 5.18 13.22 5.69
C CYS A 53 4.35 13.85 4.57
N PRO A 54 3.07 14.18 4.79
CA PRO A 54 2.26 14.85 3.77
C PRO A 54 2.71 16.29 3.47
N THR A 55 3.52 16.89 4.35
CA THR A 55 3.98 18.28 4.22
C THR A 55 5.31 18.41 3.49
N CYS A 56 6.31 17.59 3.84
CA CYS A 56 7.67 17.71 3.30
C CYS A 56 8.16 16.47 2.53
N ASP A 57 7.31 15.45 2.38
CA ASP A 57 7.59 14.20 1.70
C ASP A 57 8.79 13.39 2.24
N SER A 58 9.25 13.68 3.46
CA SER A 58 10.27 12.85 4.13
C SER A 58 9.66 11.52 4.56
N VAL A 59 10.46 10.45 4.54
CA VAL A 59 10.08 9.18 5.20
C VAL A 59 9.96 9.43 6.70
N LEU A 60 8.89 8.92 7.31
CA LEU A 60 8.66 9.05 8.74
C LEU A 60 9.45 7.98 9.51
N VAL A 61 10.04 8.38 10.63
CA VAL A 61 10.57 7.44 11.63
C VAL A 61 9.40 6.93 12.48
N TYR A 62 9.58 5.82 13.17
CA TYR A 62 8.55 5.25 14.05
C TYR A 62 9.03 5.14 15.50
N ASP A 63 8.10 5.27 16.44
CA ASP A 63 8.28 4.98 17.86
C ASP A 63 7.20 4.01 18.33
N ASP A 64 7.61 2.79 18.69
CA ASP A 64 6.74 1.74 19.24
C ASP A 64 7.15 1.33 20.67
N SER A 65 7.87 2.19 21.37
CA SER A 65 8.32 1.95 22.76
C SER A 65 7.16 1.59 23.70
N SER A 66 5.98 2.19 23.50
CA SER A 66 4.76 1.90 24.25
C SER A 66 4.29 0.44 24.15
N CYS A 67 4.71 -0.30 23.13
CA CYS A 67 4.38 -1.71 22.95
C CYS A 67 5.23 -2.63 23.85
N SER A 68 6.29 -2.10 24.45
CA SER A 68 7.18 -2.83 25.37
C SER A 68 6.96 -2.46 26.84
N THR A 69 6.16 -1.43 27.12
CA THR A 69 5.87 -0.95 28.48
C THR A 69 4.56 -1.53 29.03
N ARG A 70 4.31 -1.29 30.32
CA ARG A 70 3.34 -2.01 31.17
C ARG A 70 1.92 -2.08 30.58
N TYR A 71 1.16 -3.08 31.04
CA TYR A 71 -0.23 -3.45 30.69
C TYR A 71 -1.27 -2.29 30.69
N THR A 72 -0.93 -1.12 31.20
CA THR A 72 -1.83 0.04 31.32
C THR A 72 -1.74 1.02 30.14
N ASP A 73 -0.68 0.96 29.33
CA ASP A 73 -0.53 1.82 28.16
C ASP A 73 -1.21 1.19 26.95
N VAL A 74 -2.01 1.97 26.20
CA VAL A 74 -2.58 1.51 24.94
C VAL A 74 -1.44 1.39 23.93
N ALA A 75 -0.98 0.15 23.70
CA ALA A 75 0.07 -0.16 22.74
C ALA A 75 -0.19 0.53 21.40
N LYS A 76 0.77 1.32 20.94
CA LYS A 76 0.69 2.07 19.69
C LYS A 76 2.07 2.23 19.03
N THR A 77 2.03 2.53 17.74
CA THR A 77 3.19 2.97 16.95
C THR A 77 2.92 4.39 16.46
N ASP A 78 3.75 5.33 16.88
CA ASP A 78 3.73 6.71 16.40
C ASP A 78 4.64 6.84 15.17
N PHE A 79 4.20 7.58 14.14
CA PHE A 79 5.01 7.91 12.96
C PHE A 79 5.34 9.40 12.97
N ILE A 80 6.63 9.72 13.01
CA ILE A 80 7.16 11.03 13.35
C ILE A 80 7.95 11.61 12.16
N CYS A 81 7.73 12.89 11.87
CA CYS A 81 8.49 13.60 10.86
C CYS A 81 9.60 14.43 11.50
N GLU A 82 10.85 13.98 11.38
CA GLU A 82 12.02 14.70 11.91
C GLU A 82 12.26 16.05 11.21
N ASN A 83 11.88 16.16 9.94
CA ASN A 83 12.06 17.39 9.16
C ASN A 83 10.99 18.47 9.44
N CYS A 84 9.88 18.10 10.09
CA CYS A 84 8.80 19.01 10.49
C CYS A 84 8.74 19.16 12.02
N LYS A 85 9.88 19.52 12.63
CA LYS A 85 10.00 19.75 14.09
C LYS A 85 9.62 18.53 14.93
N SER A 86 9.92 17.32 14.43
CA SER A 86 9.62 16.05 15.11
C SER A 86 8.14 15.88 15.48
N GLN A 87 7.24 16.41 14.65
CA GLN A 87 5.80 16.25 14.86
C GLN A 87 5.35 14.80 14.59
N ILE A 88 4.44 14.29 15.43
CA ILE A 88 3.73 13.04 15.18
C ILE A 88 2.73 13.31 14.05
N ILE A 89 2.85 12.57 12.95
CA ILE A 89 1.94 12.66 11.80
C ILE A 89 0.74 11.75 11.98
N THR A 90 0.96 10.54 12.51
CA THR A 90 -0.10 9.58 12.79
C THR A 90 0.31 8.60 13.89
N SER A 91 -0.68 7.96 14.50
CA SER A 91 -0.53 6.92 15.51
C SER A 91 -1.41 5.72 15.15
N ILE A 92 -0.84 4.52 15.11
CA ILE A 92 -1.58 3.28 14.89
C ILE A 92 -1.63 2.47 16.19
N HIS A 93 -2.84 2.27 16.72
CA HIS A 93 -3.07 1.48 17.93
C HIS A 93 -3.06 -0.02 17.67
N GLY A 94 -2.66 -0.80 18.68
CA GLY A 94 -2.81 -2.26 18.72
C GLY A 94 -1.49 -3.04 18.62
N GLY A 95 -0.36 -2.38 18.36
CA GLY A 95 0.93 -3.07 18.34
C GLY A 95 2.08 -2.24 17.77
N ASN A 96 3.22 -2.94 17.62
CA ASN A 96 4.50 -2.40 17.17
C ASN A 96 4.53 -2.06 15.66
N ASN A 97 5.67 -1.61 15.15
CA ASN A 97 5.80 -1.23 13.74
C ASN A 97 5.38 -2.35 12.78
N THR A 98 5.72 -3.62 13.07
CA THR A 98 5.28 -4.76 12.26
C THR A 98 3.76 -4.89 12.23
N TYR A 99 3.09 -4.71 13.37
CA TYR A 99 1.63 -4.67 13.43
C TYR A 99 1.07 -3.51 12.60
N ALA A 100 1.62 -2.31 12.74
CA ALA A 100 1.19 -1.11 12.04
C ALA A 100 1.30 -1.27 10.52
N ILE A 101 2.43 -1.75 10.00
CA ILE A 101 2.61 -2.05 8.58
C ILE A 101 1.59 -3.09 8.09
N ASN A 102 1.33 -4.13 8.88
CA ASN A 102 0.34 -5.14 8.53
C ASN A 102 -1.10 -4.60 8.55
N ALA A 103 -1.41 -3.64 9.43
CA ALA A 103 -2.70 -2.94 9.43
C ALA A 103 -2.90 -2.16 8.14
N VAL A 104 -1.89 -1.40 7.70
CA VAL A 104 -1.91 -0.67 6.43
C VAL A 104 -2.08 -1.63 5.25
N LYS A 105 -1.36 -2.75 5.21
CA LYS A 105 -1.52 -3.78 4.16
C LYS A 105 -2.96 -4.33 4.10
N ARG A 106 -3.56 -4.63 5.25
CA ARG A 106 -4.96 -5.10 5.31
C ARG A 106 -5.92 -4.05 4.76
N GLU A 107 -5.68 -2.77 5.06
CA GLU A 107 -6.52 -1.69 4.57
C GLU A 107 -6.37 -1.48 3.05
N ILE A 108 -5.15 -1.55 2.51
CA ILE A 108 -4.91 -1.58 1.06
C ILE A 108 -5.70 -2.73 0.42
N GLN A 109 -5.59 -3.94 0.97
CA GLN A 109 -6.32 -5.11 0.47
C GLN A 109 -7.84 -4.96 0.59
N ARG A 110 -8.35 -4.34 1.66
CA ARG A 110 -9.78 -4.04 1.81
C ARG A 110 -10.24 -3.11 0.70
N ARG A 111 -9.54 -1.99 0.46
CA ARG A 111 -9.85 -1.03 -0.61
C ARG A 111 -9.79 -1.65 -2.01
N ILE A 112 -8.88 -2.60 -2.23
CA ILE A 112 -8.82 -3.38 -3.48
C ILE A 112 -10.09 -4.22 -3.65
N ARG A 113 -10.49 -4.97 -2.61
CA ARG A 113 -11.69 -5.82 -2.65
C ARG A 113 -12.98 -5.02 -2.79
N THR A 114 -13.05 -3.83 -2.21
CA THR A 114 -14.23 -2.94 -2.29
C THR A 114 -14.18 -1.98 -3.49
N ASN A 115 -13.14 -2.04 -4.32
CA ASN A 115 -12.89 -1.13 -5.45
C ASN A 115 -12.68 0.36 -5.08
N GLU A 116 -12.56 0.70 -3.79
CA GLU A 116 -12.31 2.08 -3.32
C GLU A 116 -10.99 2.66 -3.86
N TYR A 117 -10.00 1.81 -4.14
CA TYR A 117 -8.70 2.23 -4.70
C TYR A 117 -8.83 2.96 -6.05
N LYS A 118 -9.90 2.70 -6.81
CA LYS A 118 -10.13 3.35 -8.11
C LYS A 118 -10.37 4.85 -7.95
N THR A 119 -10.97 5.26 -6.84
CA THR A 119 -11.17 6.68 -6.53
C THR A 119 -9.84 7.39 -6.31
N SER A 120 -8.88 6.72 -5.67
CA SER A 120 -7.53 7.25 -5.43
C SER A 120 -6.74 7.37 -6.75
N LEU A 121 -6.84 6.37 -7.65
CA LEU A 121 -6.21 6.43 -8.98
C LEU A 121 -6.73 7.59 -9.83
N ASN A 122 -8.03 7.89 -9.76
CA ASN A 122 -8.62 8.98 -10.54
C ASN A 122 -8.19 10.38 -10.07
N LYS A 123 -7.69 10.52 -8.83
CA LYS A 123 -7.18 11.80 -8.30
C LYS A 123 -5.79 12.15 -8.85
N GLU A 124 -5.03 11.18 -9.34
CA GLU A 124 -3.70 11.42 -9.91
C GLU A 124 -3.76 11.91 -11.38
N THR A 125 -4.93 11.80 -12.03
CA THR A 125 -5.13 12.14 -13.46
C THR A 125 -5.76 13.52 -13.71
N LEU A 126 -6.01 14.29 -12.65
CA LEU A 126 -6.54 15.66 -12.67
C LEU A 126 -5.47 16.63 -12.16
#